data_AF-A0A8C4EKI1-F1
#
_entry.id   AF-A0A8C4EKI1-F1
#
_cell.length_a   1.000
_cell.length_b   1.000
_cell.length_c   1.000
_cell.angle_alpha   90.00
_cell.angle_beta   90.00
_cell.angle_gamma   90.00
#
_symmetry.space_group_name_H-M   'P 1'
#
loop_
_entity.id
_entity.type
_entity.pdbx_description
1 polymer ?
#
loop_
_entity_poly.entity_id
_entity_poly.type
_entity_poly.pdbx_seq_one_letter_code
_entity_poly.pdbx_strand_id
1 'polypeptide(L)'
;MKTNSPPSETVLVNRHCCCLMFLCVCLVTLLPIFRTQLYSCELSPGSLVGLRVEGLRANLSQFTLERKPFRILGGSIHYFRVPRAYWEDRLLKMKVPSTTHYPTDSTFLHPSLSAYLRLAANLGLWVILRPGPYICAEWDLGGLPSWLLRDPNMKLRTTYPGFTNAVNSFFNQLIKKVVPHQYSKGGPIIAVQVENEYGSYAKDKEYMPFIKEALLSRGVTELLLTSDNKEGLKLGGVKGGIPQKPKLVMEYWSGWFDLWGELHHVYAAEDIIPVVTEILKLDMSINLYMFHGGTNFGFMSGAFAVGMPAPKPMVTSYDYDAPLSEAGDYTTKYHLLRNLFSLYHTQPLPELPSLRERRAYQPVVIQQHLSLWDSLHFSDKPMKSVRPVNMENLPVNNKNGQSYGYTLYETTITSEGTLNSKNNIKDRALVFVDKHFIGVLDYKTQELALPDGKGKRTLSLLVENCGRVNYGKTLDEQRKGLVGDIELNKRVLRDFIIHSLSMKPGFVNRLESSGHWTSMRQRPSFPGFFQGRLYVNSFPKDTFIKLPGWCKGVVFINGKNLGRYWSIGPQQTLYVPGPWLHRGDNQVSTPSVTSTCAYHSGDPWPKLVQYFGGLCPSF
;
A
#
# COMPACT_ATOMS: atom_id res chain seq x y z
N MET A 1 -35.81 53.74 54.91
CA MET A 1 -36.92 52.97 54.30
C MET A 1 -36.35 51.64 53.83
N LYS A 2 -36.67 50.44 54.32
CA LYS A 2 -37.36 49.87 55.49
C LYS A 2 -36.54 48.58 55.75
N THR A 3 -35.68 48.50 56.77
CA THR A 3 -35.93 48.02 58.15
C THR A 3 -36.29 46.53 58.30
N ASN A 4 -35.41 45.84 59.05
CA ASN A 4 -35.70 44.91 60.16
C ASN A 4 -35.96 43.41 59.88
N SER A 5 -35.03 42.62 60.45
CA SER A 5 -35.12 41.29 61.09
C SER A 5 -36.25 41.20 62.17
N PRO A 6 -36.48 40.12 62.99
CA PRO A 6 -35.63 38.97 63.36
C PRO A 6 -36.44 37.63 63.64
N PRO A 7 -36.22 36.78 64.70
CA PRO A 7 -35.88 35.34 64.61
C PRO A 7 -36.82 34.41 65.46
N SER A 8 -36.42 33.15 65.74
CA SER A 8 -36.72 32.29 66.94
C SER A 8 -36.79 30.80 66.55
N GLU A 9 -35.89 29.94 67.04
CA GLU A 9 -35.84 29.21 68.33
C GLU A 9 -36.68 27.90 68.40
N THR A 10 -35.94 26.79 68.36
CA THR A 10 -35.93 25.67 69.34
C THR A 10 -37.24 25.10 69.90
N VAL A 11 -37.54 23.82 69.61
CA VAL A 11 -38.04 22.82 70.60
C VAL A 11 -37.64 21.40 70.16
N LEU A 12 -36.80 20.74 70.98
CA LEU A 12 -36.64 19.28 71.08
C LEU A 12 -37.90 18.67 71.72
N VAL A 13 -38.33 17.45 71.32
CA VAL A 13 -38.70 16.32 72.21
C VAL A 13 -39.01 15.06 71.38
N ASN A 14 -38.26 13.98 71.68
CA ASN A 14 -38.60 12.53 71.77
C ASN A 14 -39.90 12.01 71.11
N ARG A 15 -40.02 10.80 70.58
CA ARG A 15 -39.32 9.51 70.76
C ARG A 15 -39.88 8.54 69.72
N HIS A 16 -39.04 7.63 69.23
CA HIS A 16 -39.32 6.30 68.67
C HIS A 16 -40.72 5.99 68.13
N CYS A 17 -40.82 5.85 66.80
CA CYS A 17 -41.23 4.60 66.15
C CYS A 17 -41.09 4.74 64.62
N CYS A 18 -40.88 3.62 63.94
CA CYS A 18 -40.78 3.47 62.48
C CYS A 18 -39.40 3.69 61.84
N CYS A 19 -38.37 3.07 62.43
CA CYS A 19 -37.25 2.51 61.65
C CYS A 19 -37.75 1.29 60.86
N LEU A 20 -38.37 1.47 59.68
CA LEU A 20 -38.58 0.40 58.68
C LEU A 20 -39.37 0.92 57.46
N MET A 21 -38.90 1.95 56.74
CA MET A 21 -39.39 2.29 55.38
C MET A 21 -38.59 3.41 54.68
N PHE A 22 -37.25 3.41 54.76
CA PHE A 22 -36.43 4.35 53.96
C PHE A 22 -35.07 3.76 53.56
N LEU A 23 -35.05 2.49 53.14
CA LEU A 23 -33.85 1.82 52.62
C LEU A 23 -34.07 1.08 51.29
N CYS A 24 -35.17 1.36 50.58
CA CYS A 24 -35.50 0.72 49.30
C CYS A 24 -35.62 1.66 48.09
N VAL A 25 -35.27 2.95 48.19
CA VAL A 25 -35.40 3.89 47.04
C VAL A 25 -34.08 4.53 46.60
N CYS A 26 -32.95 4.26 47.27
CA CYS A 26 -31.62 4.74 46.83
C CYS A 26 -30.74 3.66 46.15
N LEU A 27 -31.30 2.51 45.78
CA LEU A 27 -30.55 1.40 45.16
C LEU A 27 -30.88 1.13 43.68
N VAL A 28 -31.73 1.97 43.05
CA VAL A 28 -32.21 1.72 41.66
C VAL A 28 -31.82 2.83 40.66
N THR A 29 -31.08 3.87 41.07
CA THR A 29 -30.68 4.98 40.16
C THR A 29 -29.17 5.12 39.94
N LEU A 30 -28.38 4.08 40.24
CA LEU A 30 -26.92 4.01 39.96
C LEU A 30 -26.51 2.86 39.03
N LEU A 31 -27.46 2.27 38.30
CA LEU A 31 -27.20 1.28 37.25
C LEU A 31 -27.71 1.83 35.92
N PRO A 32 -26.91 2.67 35.25
CA PRO A 32 -26.17 2.13 34.12
C PRO A 32 -24.79 2.80 33.98
N ILE A 33 -23.67 2.07 34.04
CA ILE A 33 -22.37 2.44 33.38
C ILE A 33 -21.31 1.34 33.54
N PHE A 34 -21.38 0.41 34.49
CA PHE A 34 -20.42 -0.70 34.57
C PHE A 34 -20.98 -2.01 34.01
N ARG A 35 -21.02 -2.10 32.68
CA ARG A 35 -20.99 -3.40 31.97
C ARG A 35 -19.68 -3.50 31.19
N THR A 36 -18.56 -3.25 31.84
CA THR A 36 -17.24 -3.66 31.35
C THR A 36 -17.20 -5.19 31.41
N GLN A 37 -17.66 -5.86 30.35
CA GLN A 37 -17.27 -7.24 30.14
C GLN A 37 -15.74 -7.24 29.99
N LEU A 38 -15.11 -7.98 30.88
CA LEU A 38 -13.67 -8.10 31.07
C LEU A 38 -13.12 -9.01 29.95
N TYR A 39 -12.22 -8.51 29.11
CA TYR A 39 -11.59 -9.27 28.02
C TYR A 39 -10.08 -9.45 28.23
N SER A 40 -9.59 -10.62 27.80
CA SER A 40 -8.59 -11.47 28.44
C SER A 40 -7.14 -11.26 27.97
N CYS A 41 -6.22 -11.09 28.92
CA CYS A 41 -4.77 -11.30 28.71
C CYS A 41 -4.38 -12.80 28.67
N GLU A 42 -5.29 -13.71 29.03
CA GLU A 42 -5.07 -15.17 29.08
C GLU A 42 -5.10 -15.87 27.71
N LEU A 43 -5.72 -15.24 26.69
CA LEU A 43 -5.96 -15.85 25.37
C LEU A 43 -4.90 -15.42 24.33
N SER A 44 -3.62 -15.59 24.62
CA SER A 44 -2.55 -15.35 23.64
C SER A 44 -2.23 -16.63 22.84
N PRO A 45 -1.78 -16.53 21.58
CA PRO A 45 -1.38 -17.70 20.78
C PRO A 45 -0.39 -18.64 21.48
N GLY A 46 0.58 -18.07 22.20
CA GLY A 46 1.63 -18.80 22.90
C GLY A 46 1.17 -19.44 24.22
N SER A 47 0.25 -18.81 24.96
CA SER A 47 -0.28 -19.35 26.22
C SER A 47 -1.24 -20.53 26.02
N LEU A 48 -1.76 -20.72 24.80
CA LEU A 48 -2.77 -21.75 24.50
C LEU A 48 -2.19 -22.99 23.78
N VAL A 49 -0.88 -23.10 23.60
CA VAL A 49 -0.29 -24.28 22.93
C VAL A 49 -0.54 -25.53 23.79
N GLY A 50 -1.29 -26.50 23.24
CA GLY A 50 -1.68 -27.73 23.94
C GLY A 50 -2.98 -27.65 24.77
N LEU A 51 -3.59 -26.46 24.86
CA LEU A 51 -4.82 -26.20 25.63
C LEU A 51 -6.00 -25.75 24.75
N ARG A 52 -5.88 -25.91 23.42
CA ARG A 52 -6.86 -25.40 22.46
C ARG A 52 -8.11 -26.26 22.40
N VAL A 53 -9.27 -25.62 22.61
CA VAL A 53 -10.58 -26.27 22.63
C VAL A 53 -11.45 -25.79 21.48
N GLU A 54 -11.54 -24.48 21.26
CA GLU A 54 -12.40 -23.92 20.22
C GLU A 54 -11.85 -22.63 19.60
N GLY A 55 -11.75 -22.58 18.27
CA GLY A 55 -11.36 -21.40 17.52
C GLY A 55 -12.41 -20.29 17.55
N LEU A 56 -12.17 -19.22 16.79
CA LEU A 56 -13.08 -18.08 16.77
C LEU A 56 -14.48 -18.48 16.27
N ARG A 57 -15.52 -18.16 17.04
CA ARG A 57 -16.93 -18.36 16.66
C ARG A 57 -17.68 -17.04 16.58
N ALA A 58 -18.70 -17.04 15.73
CA ALA A 58 -19.54 -15.92 15.37
C ALA A 58 -21.04 -16.27 15.44
N ASN A 59 -21.40 -17.27 16.26
CA ASN A 59 -22.76 -17.80 16.39
C ASN A 59 -23.60 -17.12 17.49
N LEU A 60 -22.98 -16.25 18.30
CA LEU A 60 -23.62 -15.50 19.37
C LEU A 60 -23.67 -13.99 19.04
N SER A 61 -24.18 -13.18 19.95
CA SER A 61 -24.17 -11.72 19.83
C SER A 61 -22.75 -11.12 19.83
N GLN A 62 -21.78 -11.86 20.37
CA GLN A 62 -20.36 -11.50 20.48
C GLN A 62 -19.50 -12.61 19.88
N PHE A 63 -18.27 -12.27 19.46
CA PHE A 63 -17.31 -13.31 19.11
C PHE A 63 -16.93 -14.10 20.37
N THR A 64 -16.61 -15.38 20.19
CA THR A 64 -15.99 -16.19 21.24
C THR A 64 -14.72 -16.84 20.72
N LEU A 65 -13.76 -17.01 21.60
CA LEU A 65 -12.51 -17.76 21.37
C LEU A 65 -12.26 -18.58 22.63
N GLU A 66 -11.99 -19.88 22.49
CA GLU A 66 -11.93 -20.81 23.63
C GLU A 66 -13.19 -20.79 24.50
N ARG A 67 -14.35 -20.65 23.86
CA ARG A 67 -15.67 -20.50 24.51
C ARG A 67 -15.80 -19.29 25.44
N LYS A 68 -14.79 -18.42 25.50
CA LYS A 68 -14.83 -17.15 26.24
C LYS A 68 -15.22 -16.03 25.29
N PRO A 69 -15.99 -15.02 25.74
CA PRO A 69 -16.21 -13.81 24.98
C PRO A 69 -14.88 -13.23 24.49
N PHE A 70 -14.84 -12.80 23.23
CA PHE A 70 -13.67 -12.25 22.58
C PHE A 70 -14.04 -10.98 21.82
N ARG A 71 -13.27 -9.91 22.00
CA ARG A 71 -13.43 -8.67 21.23
C ARG A 71 -12.20 -8.46 20.37
N ILE A 72 -12.40 -8.30 19.08
CA ILE A 72 -11.29 -8.09 18.15
C ILE A 72 -10.99 -6.59 18.11
N LEU A 73 -9.85 -6.21 18.67
CA LEU A 73 -9.24 -4.90 18.51
C LEU A 73 -8.07 -5.07 17.56
N GLY A 74 -8.26 -4.67 16.31
CA GLY A 74 -7.41 -5.02 15.18
C GLY A 74 -6.59 -3.87 14.61
N GLY A 75 -5.44 -4.20 14.04
CA GLY A 75 -4.67 -3.29 13.20
C GLY A 75 -4.17 -3.94 11.90
N SER A 76 -4.37 -3.25 10.78
CA SER A 76 -3.86 -3.64 9.47
C SER A 76 -2.42 -3.16 9.28
N ILE A 77 -1.52 -4.10 8.97
CA ILE A 77 -0.14 -3.83 8.54
C ILE A 77 0.18 -4.75 7.38
N HIS A 78 0.65 -4.18 6.29
CA HIS A 78 1.01 -4.94 5.10
C HIS A 78 2.49 -5.31 5.16
N TYR A 79 2.78 -6.59 5.36
CA TYR A 79 4.16 -7.07 5.54
C TYR A 79 5.06 -6.75 4.32
N PHE A 80 4.48 -6.61 3.12
CA PHE A 80 5.17 -6.26 1.88
C PHE A 80 5.47 -4.75 1.74
N ARG A 81 4.91 -3.89 2.60
CA ARG A 81 5.20 -2.45 2.68
C ARG A 81 6.23 -2.09 3.75
N VAL A 82 6.65 -3.07 4.56
CA VAL A 82 7.58 -2.89 5.67
C VAL A 82 8.81 -3.76 5.45
N PRO A 83 10.04 -3.23 5.53
CA PRO A 83 11.25 -4.04 5.47
C PRO A 83 11.24 -5.14 6.53
N ARG A 84 11.67 -6.36 6.17
CA ARG A 84 11.61 -7.52 7.08
C ARG A 84 12.29 -7.30 8.44
N ALA A 85 13.39 -6.56 8.45
CA ALA A 85 14.12 -6.21 9.69
C ALA A 85 13.27 -5.37 10.67
N TYR A 86 12.18 -4.77 10.19
CA TYR A 86 11.32 -3.87 10.95
C TYR A 86 9.97 -4.47 11.34
N TRP A 87 9.64 -5.67 10.87
CA TRP A 87 8.38 -6.33 11.21
C TRP A 87 8.15 -6.46 12.71
N GLU A 88 9.17 -6.84 13.47
CA GLU A 88 9.05 -7.01 14.92
C GLU A 88 8.73 -5.69 15.61
N ASP A 89 9.44 -4.61 15.25
CA ASP A 89 9.17 -3.26 15.78
C ASP A 89 7.72 -2.83 15.49
N ARG A 90 7.26 -2.97 14.24
CA ARG A 90 5.90 -2.55 13.87
C ARG A 90 4.82 -3.38 14.58
N LEU A 91 5.02 -4.69 14.69
CA LEU A 91 4.10 -5.59 15.38
C LEU A 91 4.09 -5.36 16.90
N LEU A 92 5.24 -5.10 17.52
CA LEU A 92 5.31 -4.72 18.94
C LEU A 92 4.55 -3.43 19.21
N LYS A 93 4.73 -2.41 18.36
CA LYS A 93 3.99 -1.14 18.47
C LYS A 93 2.48 -1.33 18.34
N MET A 94 2.04 -2.29 17.53
CA MET A 94 0.62 -2.63 17.36
C MET A 94 0.06 -3.48 18.50
N LYS A 95 0.85 -4.40 19.08
CA LYS A 95 0.42 -5.21 20.23
C LYS A 95 -0.04 -4.36 21.41
N VAL A 96 0.53 -3.17 21.55
CA VAL A 96 0.20 -2.25 22.65
C VAL A 96 -1.27 -1.82 22.62
N PRO A 97 -1.82 -1.28 21.50
CA PRO A 97 -3.26 -0.96 21.40
C PRO A 97 -4.17 -2.14 20.98
N SER A 98 -3.62 -3.23 20.42
CA SER A 98 -4.39 -4.22 19.67
C SER A 98 -3.99 -5.67 20.00
N THR A 99 -4.99 -6.57 20.02
CA THR A 99 -4.79 -8.00 20.27
C THR A 99 -4.69 -8.83 18.99
N THR A 100 -4.99 -8.22 17.82
CA THR A 100 -5.17 -8.95 16.55
C THR A 100 -4.56 -8.20 15.37
N HIS A 101 -3.82 -8.93 14.53
CA HIS A 101 -3.13 -8.45 13.35
C HIS A 101 -3.82 -8.90 12.05
N TYR A 102 -3.86 -8.03 11.04
CA TYR A 102 -4.47 -8.31 9.73
C TYR A 102 -3.44 -8.22 8.59
N PRO A 103 -2.72 -9.32 8.27
CA PRO A 103 -1.89 -9.39 7.07
C PRO A 103 -2.75 -9.57 5.81
N THR A 104 -2.46 -8.76 4.79
CA THR A 104 -2.86 -9.02 3.39
C THR A 104 -1.69 -9.64 2.65
N ASP A 105 -1.96 -10.57 1.73
CA ASP A 105 -0.95 -11.10 0.80
C ASP A 105 -1.27 -10.67 -0.63
N SER A 106 -0.42 -9.83 -1.21
CA SER A 106 -0.57 -9.28 -2.57
C SER A 106 0.34 -9.93 -3.60
N THR A 107 1.15 -10.92 -3.19
CA THR A 107 2.25 -11.40 -4.02
C THR A 107 2.07 -12.87 -4.36
N PHE A 108 2.33 -13.20 -5.62
CA PHE A 108 2.74 -14.54 -6.01
C PHE A 108 4.06 -14.86 -5.27
N LEU A 109 3.92 -15.36 -4.04
CA LEU A 109 4.95 -15.94 -3.18
C LEU A 109 6.01 -14.95 -2.69
N HIS A 110 5.68 -14.09 -1.73
CA HIS A 110 6.72 -13.65 -0.80
C HIS A 110 7.13 -14.85 0.07
N PRO A 111 8.38 -15.34 0.02
CA PRO A 111 8.81 -16.55 0.74
C PRO A 111 8.74 -16.40 2.27
N SER A 112 8.43 -15.21 2.77
CA SER A 112 8.50 -14.88 4.20
C SER A 112 7.14 -14.72 4.89
N LEU A 113 5.99 -14.99 4.24
CA LEU A 113 4.66 -14.94 4.93
C LEU A 113 4.65 -15.84 6.17
N SER A 114 5.11 -17.09 6.06
CA SER A 114 5.20 -18.00 7.21
C SER A 114 6.11 -17.47 8.32
N ALA A 115 7.16 -16.72 7.98
CA ALA A 115 8.03 -16.11 8.99
C ALA A 115 7.32 -14.94 9.70
N TYR A 116 6.55 -14.15 8.96
CA TYR A 116 5.74 -13.06 9.51
C TYR A 116 4.61 -13.58 10.42
N LEU A 117 3.93 -14.66 10.03
CA LEU A 117 2.91 -15.32 10.84
C LEU A 117 3.51 -15.90 12.14
N ARG A 118 4.67 -16.56 12.07
CA ARG A 118 5.39 -17.02 13.27
C ARG A 118 5.79 -15.87 14.18
N LEU A 119 6.25 -14.76 13.62
CA LEU A 119 6.59 -13.58 14.39
C LEU A 119 5.36 -13.01 15.12
N ALA A 120 4.22 -12.87 14.43
CA ALA A 120 2.97 -12.46 15.06
C ALA A 120 2.56 -13.41 16.21
N ALA A 121 2.67 -14.72 16.01
CA ALA A 121 2.41 -15.72 17.04
C ALA A 121 3.34 -15.58 18.25
N ASN A 122 4.65 -15.43 18.02
CA ASN A 122 5.66 -15.25 19.07
C ASN A 122 5.42 -13.97 19.87
N LEU A 123 4.94 -12.91 19.21
CA LEU A 123 4.56 -11.66 19.85
C LEU A 123 3.18 -11.73 20.51
N GLY A 124 2.45 -12.84 20.40
CA GLY A 124 1.15 -13.03 21.04
C GLY A 124 -0.01 -12.33 20.34
N LEU A 125 0.11 -12.06 19.04
CA LEU A 125 -0.95 -11.48 18.22
C LEU A 125 -1.72 -12.57 17.49
N TRP A 126 -3.05 -12.50 17.55
CA TRP A 126 -3.91 -13.27 16.65
C TRP A 126 -3.84 -12.73 15.24
N VAL A 127 -4.22 -13.53 14.24
CA VAL A 127 -4.18 -13.16 12.84
C VAL A 127 -5.53 -13.37 12.16
N ILE A 128 -6.03 -12.34 11.46
CA ILE A 128 -7.06 -12.50 10.43
C ILE A 128 -6.40 -12.34 9.07
N LEU A 129 -6.29 -13.44 8.34
CA LEU A 129 -5.60 -13.46 7.05
C LEU A 129 -6.53 -13.02 5.93
N ARG A 130 -6.06 -12.12 5.06
CA ARG A 130 -6.77 -11.66 3.86
C ARG A 130 -5.98 -12.09 2.61
N PRO A 131 -6.16 -13.34 2.14
CA PRO A 131 -5.29 -13.95 1.12
C PRO A 131 -5.65 -13.56 -0.33
N GLY A 132 -6.69 -12.76 -0.55
CA GLY A 132 -7.13 -12.37 -1.89
C GLY A 132 -8.02 -13.42 -2.58
N PRO A 133 -7.86 -13.65 -3.90
CA PRO A 133 -6.67 -13.38 -4.72
C PRO A 133 -6.50 -11.91 -5.15
N TYR A 134 -7.57 -11.13 -5.10
CA TYR A 134 -7.55 -9.67 -5.24
C TYR A 134 -7.66 -9.03 -3.86
N ILE A 135 -6.84 -8.02 -3.58
CA ILE A 135 -6.80 -7.36 -2.26
C ILE A 135 -7.05 -5.85 -2.31
N CYS A 136 -7.22 -5.26 -3.49
CA CYS A 136 -7.25 -3.80 -3.67
C CYS A 136 -6.00 -3.12 -3.08
N ALA A 137 -6.12 -2.60 -1.86
CA ALA A 137 -5.04 -2.12 -1.01
C ALA A 137 -4.13 -1.05 -1.63
N GLU A 138 -4.62 -0.26 -2.59
CA GLU A 138 -3.81 0.78 -3.27
C GLU A 138 -2.52 0.22 -3.89
N TRP A 139 -2.57 -1.05 -4.29
CA TRP A 139 -1.43 -1.80 -4.80
C TRP A 139 -1.63 -2.13 -6.27
N ASP A 140 -0.55 -2.20 -7.07
CA ASP A 140 -0.64 -2.40 -8.53
C ASP A 140 -1.60 -3.56 -8.88
N LEU A 141 -2.62 -3.23 -9.70
CA LEU A 141 -3.69 -4.14 -10.14
C LEU A 141 -4.43 -4.87 -8.99
N GLY A 142 -4.43 -4.28 -7.80
CA GLY A 142 -5.03 -4.87 -6.60
C GLY A 142 -4.35 -6.16 -6.13
N GLY A 143 -3.06 -6.33 -6.40
CA GLY A 143 -2.30 -7.56 -6.08
C GLY A 143 -2.37 -8.64 -7.16
N LEU A 144 -3.17 -8.44 -8.21
CA LEU A 144 -3.25 -9.39 -9.31
C LEU A 144 -2.02 -9.25 -10.22
N PRO A 145 -1.43 -10.36 -10.71
CA PRO A 145 -0.25 -10.27 -11.54
C PRO A 145 -0.58 -9.81 -12.96
N SER A 146 0.21 -8.87 -13.49
CA SER A 146 -0.02 -8.25 -14.80
C SER A 146 -0.08 -9.22 -15.98
N TRP A 147 0.55 -10.39 -15.87
CA TRP A 147 0.56 -11.39 -16.94
C TRP A 147 -0.84 -11.91 -17.26
N LEU A 148 -1.81 -11.77 -16.34
CA LEU A 148 -3.23 -12.07 -16.60
C LEU A 148 -3.77 -11.23 -17.76
N LEU A 149 -3.31 -9.99 -17.91
CA LEU A 149 -3.78 -9.07 -18.95
C LEU A 149 -3.22 -9.40 -20.34
N ARG A 150 -2.34 -10.40 -20.47
CA ARG A 150 -1.87 -10.89 -21.77
C ARG A 150 -2.99 -11.49 -22.61
N ASP A 151 -3.95 -12.10 -21.93
CA ASP A 151 -5.16 -12.57 -22.55
C ASP A 151 -6.04 -11.36 -22.90
N PRO A 152 -6.32 -11.11 -24.20
CA PRO A 152 -7.17 -10.00 -24.62
C PRO A 152 -8.58 -10.05 -24.04
N ASN A 153 -9.06 -11.26 -23.71
CA ASN A 153 -10.43 -11.53 -23.25
C ASN A 153 -10.54 -11.72 -21.74
N MET A 154 -9.47 -11.42 -20.99
CA MET A 154 -9.42 -11.61 -19.54
C MET A 154 -10.60 -10.91 -18.84
N LYS A 155 -11.22 -11.61 -17.88
CA LYS A 155 -12.27 -11.09 -17.01
C LYS A 155 -11.87 -11.35 -15.56
N LEU A 156 -11.11 -10.42 -14.98
CA LEU A 156 -10.62 -10.53 -13.61
C LEU A 156 -11.80 -10.56 -12.63
N ARG A 157 -11.62 -11.32 -11.55
CA ARG A 157 -12.61 -11.47 -10.46
C ARG A 157 -13.97 -12.01 -10.96
N THR A 158 -13.91 -12.99 -11.86
CA THR A 158 -15.06 -13.76 -12.37
C THR A 158 -14.69 -15.24 -12.45
N THR A 159 -15.64 -16.10 -12.82
CA THR A 159 -15.44 -17.53 -13.08
C THR A 159 -14.81 -17.83 -14.43
N TYR A 160 -14.34 -16.80 -15.17
CA TYR A 160 -13.63 -16.98 -16.41
C TYR A 160 -12.46 -17.98 -16.26
N PRO A 161 -12.40 -19.06 -17.08
CA PRO A 161 -11.45 -20.15 -16.89
C PRO A 161 -9.98 -19.72 -16.81
N GLY A 162 -9.58 -18.73 -17.61
CA GLY A 162 -8.22 -18.18 -17.57
C GLY A 162 -7.88 -17.56 -16.20
N PHE A 163 -8.84 -16.90 -15.56
CA PHE A 163 -8.67 -16.31 -14.24
C PHE A 163 -8.73 -17.36 -13.12
N THR A 164 -9.75 -18.22 -13.11
CA THR A 164 -9.92 -19.24 -12.05
C THR A 164 -8.78 -20.26 -12.04
N ASN A 165 -8.20 -20.61 -13.19
CA ASN A 165 -6.99 -21.44 -13.26
C ASN A 165 -5.79 -20.77 -12.59
N ALA A 166 -5.62 -19.45 -12.79
CA ALA A 166 -4.57 -18.68 -12.15
C ALA A 166 -4.76 -18.62 -10.62
N VAL A 167 -5.99 -18.38 -10.17
CA VAL A 167 -6.36 -18.39 -8.74
C VAL A 167 -6.07 -19.76 -8.12
N ASN A 168 -6.47 -20.85 -8.78
CA ASN A 168 -6.18 -22.21 -8.31
C ASN A 168 -4.67 -22.47 -8.18
N SER A 169 -3.88 -22.07 -9.18
CA SER A 169 -2.42 -22.21 -9.13
C SER A 169 -1.78 -21.39 -8.00
N PHE A 170 -2.30 -20.17 -7.76
CA PHE A 170 -1.87 -19.31 -6.67
C PHE A 170 -2.22 -19.95 -5.30
N PHE A 171 -3.48 -20.33 -5.08
CA PHE A 171 -3.93 -20.91 -3.82
C PHE A 171 -3.33 -22.28 -3.53
N ASN A 172 -3.03 -23.10 -4.53
CA ASN A 172 -2.27 -24.36 -4.35
C ASN A 172 -0.93 -24.12 -3.64
N GLN A 173 -0.28 -22.98 -3.91
CA GLN A 173 1.02 -22.66 -3.34
C GLN A 173 0.90 -21.84 -2.04
N LEU A 174 -0.01 -20.85 -2.02
CA LEU A 174 -0.22 -20.00 -0.85
C LEU A 174 -0.82 -20.80 0.32
N ILE A 175 -1.94 -21.49 0.09
CA ILE A 175 -2.70 -22.12 1.18
C ILE A 175 -1.89 -23.24 1.82
N LYS A 176 -1.08 -23.97 1.05
CA LYS A 176 -0.10 -24.94 1.59
C LYS A 176 0.84 -24.33 2.65
N LYS A 177 1.25 -23.07 2.48
CA LYS A 177 2.10 -22.33 3.44
C LYS A 177 1.32 -21.75 4.60
N VAL A 178 0.01 -21.54 4.45
CA VAL A 178 -0.90 -20.94 5.43
C VAL A 178 -1.47 -21.99 6.39
N VAL A 179 -1.82 -23.19 5.89
CA VAL A 179 -2.47 -24.25 6.67
C VAL A 179 -1.76 -24.56 8.00
N PRO A 180 -0.41 -24.64 8.08
CA PRO A 180 0.27 -24.89 9.35
C PRO A 180 0.13 -23.77 10.39
N HIS A 181 -0.27 -22.56 9.99
CA HIS A 181 -0.43 -21.40 10.87
C HIS A 181 -1.88 -21.16 11.29
N GLN A 182 -2.79 -22.04 10.90
CA GLN A 182 -4.17 -22.03 11.36
C GLN A 182 -4.26 -22.31 12.85
N TYR A 183 -5.26 -21.70 13.50
CA TYR A 183 -5.54 -21.91 14.91
C TYR A 183 -5.72 -23.39 15.24
N SER A 184 -6.47 -24.13 14.42
CA SER A 184 -6.69 -25.58 14.52
C SER A 184 -5.41 -26.41 14.42
N LYS A 185 -4.30 -25.81 13.95
CA LYS A 185 -2.97 -26.42 13.82
C LYS A 185 -1.94 -25.81 14.79
N GLY A 186 -2.38 -25.04 15.77
CA GLY A 186 -1.50 -24.41 16.76
C GLY A 186 -0.94 -23.04 16.36
N GLY A 187 -1.32 -22.49 15.20
CA GLY A 187 -0.86 -21.19 14.73
C GLY A 187 -1.76 -20.00 15.14
N PRO A 188 -1.44 -18.77 14.72
CA PRO A 188 -2.15 -17.56 15.14
C PRO A 188 -3.37 -17.22 14.27
N ILE A 189 -3.61 -17.89 13.14
CA ILE A 189 -4.71 -17.51 12.24
C ILE A 189 -6.04 -17.98 12.80
N ILE A 190 -6.91 -17.05 13.17
CA ILE A 190 -8.24 -17.31 13.77
C ILE A 190 -9.41 -17.07 12.79
N ALA A 191 -9.17 -16.36 11.69
CA ALA A 191 -10.13 -16.15 10.63
C ALA A 191 -9.44 -15.92 9.28
N VAL A 192 -10.15 -16.22 8.19
CA VAL A 192 -9.69 -16.01 6.82
C VAL A 192 -10.76 -15.30 6.00
N GLN A 193 -10.39 -14.22 5.35
CA GLN A 193 -11.30 -13.49 4.48
C GLN A 193 -11.42 -14.16 3.09
N VAL A 194 -12.64 -14.23 2.58
CA VAL A 194 -12.98 -14.68 1.24
C VAL A 194 -13.07 -13.46 0.33
N GLU A 195 -12.12 -13.32 -0.60
CA GLU A 195 -12.07 -12.18 -1.53
C GLU A 195 -11.96 -10.81 -0.81
N ASN A 196 -12.27 -9.70 -1.47
CA ASN A 196 -12.13 -8.35 -0.97
C ASN A 196 -13.15 -7.39 -1.59
N GLU A 197 -14.15 -6.97 -0.80
CA GLU A 197 -15.15 -5.98 -1.22
C GLU A 197 -15.79 -6.31 -2.56
N TYR A 198 -16.16 -7.59 -2.75
CA TYR A 198 -16.67 -8.06 -4.03
C TYR A 198 -17.99 -7.39 -4.41
N GLY A 199 -18.80 -6.95 -3.45
CA GLY A 199 -20.04 -6.23 -3.67
C GLY A 199 -19.87 -4.93 -4.45
N SER A 200 -18.70 -4.29 -4.38
CA SER A 200 -18.36 -3.11 -5.21
C SER A 200 -18.12 -3.46 -6.70
N TYR A 201 -17.80 -4.73 -6.99
CA TYR A 201 -17.47 -5.23 -8.31
C TYR A 201 -18.63 -6.05 -8.91
N ALA A 202 -19.03 -7.11 -8.22
CA ALA A 202 -20.24 -7.91 -8.39
C ALA A 202 -20.60 -8.26 -9.84
N LYS A 203 -19.59 -8.58 -10.67
CA LYS A 203 -19.79 -8.94 -12.08
C LYS A 203 -20.27 -10.39 -12.28
N ASP A 204 -20.00 -11.27 -11.32
CA ASP A 204 -20.25 -12.71 -11.44
C ASP A 204 -20.70 -13.30 -10.09
N LYS A 205 -21.90 -13.88 -10.06
CA LYS A 205 -22.50 -14.44 -8.83
C LYS A 205 -21.88 -15.78 -8.41
N GLU A 206 -21.27 -16.52 -9.35
CA GLU A 206 -20.67 -17.83 -9.09
C GLU A 206 -19.22 -17.72 -8.61
N TYR A 207 -18.61 -16.55 -8.74
CA TYR A 207 -17.21 -16.34 -8.39
C TYR A 207 -16.94 -16.43 -6.89
N MET A 208 -17.78 -15.82 -6.05
CA MET A 208 -17.59 -15.87 -4.60
C MET A 208 -17.74 -17.29 -4.01
N PRO A 209 -18.73 -18.10 -4.42
CA PRO A 209 -18.77 -19.53 -4.12
C PRO A 209 -17.49 -20.28 -4.55
N PHE A 210 -16.97 -20.00 -5.74
CA PHE A 210 -15.72 -20.59 -6.22
C PHE A 210 -14.52 -20.26 -5.30
N ILE A 211 -14.33 -19.00 -4.91
CA ILE A 211 -13.23 -18.60 -4.01
C ILE A 211 -13.36 -19.28 -2.64
N LYS A 212 -14.58 -19.32 -2.09
CA LYS A 212 -14.85 -20.01 -0.82
C LYS A 212 -14.44 -21.48 -0.91
N GLU A 213 -14.92 -22.19 -1.93
CA GLU A 213 -14.61 -23.61 -2.11
C GLU A 213 -13.11 -23.84 -2.35
N ALA A 214 -12.47 -22.93 -3.08
CA ALA A 214 -11.03 -23.01 -3.31
C ALA A 214 -10.21 -22.93 -2.01
N LEU A 215 -10.65 -22.14 -1.02
CA LEU A 215 -10.02 -22.08 0.30
C LEU A 215 -10.30 -23.34 1.13
N LEU A 216 -11.58 -23.76 1.21
CA LEU A 216 -12.01 -24.92 2.01
C LEU A 216 -11.37 -26.23 1.53
N SER A 217 -11.45 -26.52 0.24
CA SER A 217 -10.87 -27.73 -0.38
C SER A 217 -9.35 -27.84 -0.19
N ARG A 218 -8.66 -26.73 0.11
CA ARG A 218 -7.21 -26.67 0.38
C ARG A 218 -6.85 -26.69 1.86
N GLY A 219 -7.84 -26.95 2.73
CA GLY A 219 -7.62 -27.18 4.15
C GLY A 219 -7.76 -25.94 5.02
N VAL A 220 -8.35 -24.85 4.52
CA VAL A 220 -8.77 -23.74 5.41
C VAL A 220 -9.97 -24.20 6.23
N THR A 221 -9.84 -24.21 7.56
CA THR A 221 -10.87 -24.65 8.51
C THR A 221 -11.36 -23.54 9.44
N GLU A 222 -10.65 -22.41 9.47
CA GLU A 222 -10.98 -21.30 10.35
C GLU A 222 -12.20 -20.51 9.89
N LEU A 223 -12.70 -19.62 10.75
CA LEU A 223 -13.87 -18.79 10.46
C LEU A 223 -13.67 -18.01 9.15
N LEU A 224 -14.57 -18.22 8.19
CA LEU A 224 -14.59 -17.48 6.93
C LEU A 224 -15.43 -16.21 7.08
N LEU A 225 -14.93 -15.11 6.52
CA LEU A 225 -15.64 -13.83 6.51
C LEU A 225 -15.52 -13.14 5.15
N THR A 226 -16.44 -12.21 4.87
CA THR A 226 -16.37 -11.27 3.75
C THR A 226 -16.42 -9.85 4.31
N SER A 227 -16.01 -8.86 3.54
CA SER A 227 -16.07 -7.45 3.92
C SER A 227 -16.54 -6.61 2.75
N ASP A 228 -17.52 -5.74 2.98
CA ASP A 228 -18.08 -4.83 2.00
C ASP A 228 -18.65 -3.60 2.71
N ASN A 229 -18.82 -2.51 1.97
CA ASN A 229 -19.65 -1.39 2.40
C ASN A 229 -21.14 -1.80 2.54
N LYS A 230 -21.95 -0.93 3.14
CA LYS A 230 -23.35 -1.20 3.46
C LYS A 230 -24.16 -1.70 2.26
N GLU A 231 -23.94 -1.10 1.09
CA GLU A 231 -24.62 -1.45 -0.16
C GLU A 231 -24.09 -2.77 -0.74
N GLY A 232 -22.77 -2.96 -0.68
CA GLY A 232 -22.04 -4.12 -1.22
C GLY A 232 -22.32 -5.41 -0.46
N LEU A 233 -22.67 -5.36 0.83
CA LEU A 233 -23.04 -6.54 1.62
C LEU A 233 -24.19 -7.37 1.00
N LYS A 234 -25.01 -6.77 0.13
CA LYS A 234 -26.08 -7.47 -0.61
C LYS A 234 -25.55 -8.43 -1.68
N LEU A 235 -24.33 -8.20 -2.18
CA LEU A 235 -23.77 -8.87 -3.35
C LEU A 235 -22.39 -9.51 -3.10
N GLY A 236 -21.68 -9.10 -2.04
CA GLY A 236 -20.35 -9.61 -1.70
C GLY A 236 -20.33 -10.76 -0.67
N GLY A 237 -21.49 -11.23 -0.20
CA GLY A 237 -21.58 -12.31 0.78
C GLY A 237 -21.53 -13.72 0.19
N VAL A 238 -21.16 -14.71 1.03
CA VAL A 238 -21.28 -16.15 0.73
C VAL A 238 -22.03 -16.88 1.84
N LYS A 239 -22.75 -17.96 1.50
CA LYS A 239 -23.40 -18.83 2.51
C LYS A 239 -22.34 -19.36 3.47
N GLY A 240 -22.60 -19.31 4.78
CA GLY A 240 -21.70 -19.80 5.82
C GLY A 240 -20.52 -18.89 6.16
N GLY A 241 -20.43 -17.68 5.59
CA GLY A 241 -19.62 -16.59 6.15
C GLY A 241 -20.30 -15.96 7.37
N ILE A 242 -19.60 -15.09 8.09
CA ILE A 242 -20.15 -14.38 9.27
C ILE A 242 -21.46 -13.64 8.89
N PRO A 243 -22.60 -13.95 9.54
CA PRO A 243 -23.85 -13.20 9.37
C PRO A 243 -23.79 -11.83 10.08
N GLN A 244 -24.82 -10.99 9.96
CA GLN A 244 -24.84 -9.60 10.49
C GLN A 244 -24.47 -9.43 11.99
N LYS A 245 -24.34 -10.50 12.78
CA LYS A 245 -23.83 -10.52 14.15
C LYS A 245 -22.87 -11.72 14.34
N PRO A 246 -21.83 -11.59 15.18
CA PRO A 246 -21.35 -10.38 15.84
C PRO A 246 -20.84 -9.33 14.84
N LYS A 247 -20.87 -8.06 15.23
CA LYS A 247 -20.50 -6.95 14.36
C LYS A 247 -19.00 -6.66 14.41
N LEU A 248 -18.39 -6.58 13.24
CA LEU A 248 -16.97 -6.24 13.06
C LEU A 248 -16.85 -5.19 11.95
N VAL A 249 -16.24 -4.05 12.26
CA VAL A 249 -15.75 -3.11 11.24
C VAL A 249 -14.42 -3.66 10.73
N MET A 250 -14.44 -4.35 9.59
CA MET A 250 -13.25 -5.00 9.02
C MET A 250 -12.21 -3.99 8.52
N GLU A 251 -12.66 -2.84 8.03
CA GLU A 251 -11.79 -1.72 7.67
C GLU A 251 -12.42 -0.44 8.22
N TYR A 252 -11.85 0.05 9.31
CA TYR A 252 -12.07 1.42 9.72
C TYR A 252 -10.94 2.26 9.15
N TRP A 253 -11.26 3.06 8.12
CA TRP A 253 -10.28 3.91 7.45
C TRP A 253 -9.80 5.02 8.39
N SER A 254 -8.63 4.81 9.02
CA SER A 254 -8.08 5.69 10.05
C SER A 254 -7.41 6.94 9.49
N GLY A 255 -7.31 7.03 8.17
CA GLY A 255 -6.77 8.13 7.38
C GLY A 255 -7.01 7.80 5.90
N TRP A 256 -6.17 8.29 4.99
CA TRP A 256 -6.35 8.05 3.56
C TRP A 256 -5.03 8.07 2.78
N PHE A 257 -5.03 7.51 1.57
CA PHE A 257 -3.86 7.49 0.69
C PHE A 257 -3.79 8.75 -0.20
N ASP A 258 -2.60 9.07 -0.70
CA ASP A 258 -2.41 10.23 -1.58
C ASP A 258 -2.24 9.85 -3.05
N LEU A 259 -2.60 10.81 -3.91
CA LEU A 259 -2.41 10.78 -5.35
C LEU A 259 -1.40 11.85 -5.77
N TRP A 260 -0.60 11.57 -6.79
CA TRP A 260 0.31 12.59 -7.32
C TRP A 260 -0.47 13.80 -7.88
N GLY A 261 -0.09 15.00 -7.44
CA GLY A 261 -0.69 16.29 -7.82
C GLY A 261 -1.89 16.72 -6.96
N GLU A 262 -2.26 15.95 -5.93
CA GLU A 262 -3.30 16.31 -4.96
C GLU A 262 -2.70 16.81 -3.63
N LEU A 263 -3.55 17.24 -2.71
CA LEU A 263 -3.16 17.53 -1.33
C LEU A 263 -2.94 16.24 -0.52
N HIS A 264 -2.10 16.33 0.50
CA HIS A 264 -1.92 15.24 1.46
C HIS A 264 -3.18 15.09 2.31
N HIS A 265 -3.70 13.87 2.42
CA HIS A 265 -4.89 13.59 3.22
C HIS A 265 -4.53 13.41 4.70
N VAL A 266 -5.18 14.19 5.55
CA VAL A 266 -5.05 14.10 7.00
C VAL A 266 -6.44 13.99 7.61
N TYR A 267 -6.63 13.02 8.49
CA TYR A 267 -7.85 12.77 9.24
C TYR A 267 -7.56 13.08 10.70
N ALA A 268 -8.09 14.20 11.16
CA ALA A 268 -7.83 14.72 12.50
C ALA A 268 -8.17 13.66 13.57
N ALA A 269 -7.31 13.57 14.60
CA ALA A 269 -7.52 12.57 15.65
C ALA A 269 -8.81 12.87 16.44
N GLU A 270 -9.17 14.14 16.54
CA GLU A 270 -10.36 14.67 17.18
C GLU A 270 -11.66 14.16 16.53
N ASP A 271 -11.63 13.84 15.24
CA ASP A 271 -12.77 13.28 14.51
C ASP A 271 -12.82 11.74 14.60
N ILE A 272 -11.64 11.11 14.58
CA ILE A 272 -11.50 9.64 14.60
C ILE A 272 -11.88 9.06 15.97
N ILE A 273 -11.38 9.64 17.05
CA ILE A 273 -11.50 9.08 18.40
C ILE A 273 -12.97 8.95 18.87
N PRO A 274 -13.85 9.94 18.67
CA PRO A 274 -15.27 9.80 18.99
C PRO A 274 -15.94 8.66 18.24
N VAL A 275 -15.66 8.49 16.93
CA VAL A 275 -16.26 7.42 16.13
C VAL A 275 -15.81 6.04 16.63
N VAL A 276 -14.50 5.86 16.89
CA VAL A 276 -13.98 4.61 17.45
C VAL A 276 -14.59 4.35 18.83
N THR A 277 -14.76 5.38 19.66
CA THR A 277 -15.41 5.26 20.97
C THR A 277 -16.84 4.75 20.86
N GLU A 278 -17.64 5.29 19.94
CA GLU A 278 -19.01 4.83 19.70
C GLU A 278 -19.07 3.39 19.19
N ILE A 279 -18.15 2.99 18.30
CA ILE A 279 -18.02 1.59 17.85
C ILE A 279 -17.80 0.66 19.06
N LEU A 280 -16.90 1.03 19.97
CA LEU A 280 -16.58 0.22 21.15
C LEU A 280 -17.70 0.18 22.19
N LYS A 281 -18.47 1.28 22.36
CA LYS A 281 -19.66 1.33 23.22
C LYS A 281 -20.80 0.44 22.73
N LEU A 282 -20.86 0.20 21.42
CA LEU A 282 -21.82 -0.73 20.79
C LEU A 282 -21.37 -2.20 20.85
N ASP A 283 -20.34 -2.51 21.64
CA ASP A 283 -19.72 -3.84 21.77
C ASP A 283 -19.24 -4.43 20.42
N MET A 284 -18.96 -3.57 19.45
CA MET A 284 -18.47 -3.98 18.14
C MET A 284 -16.97 -4.24 18.18
N SER A 285 -16.54 -5.17 17.33
CA SER A 285 -15.11 -5.33 17.02
C SER A 285 -14.69 -4.37 15.92
N ILE A 286 -13.41 -4.00 15.88
CA ILE A 286 -12.88 -3.02 14.94
C ILE A 286 -11.50 -3.43 14.47
N ASN A 287 -11.20 -3.19 13.19
CA ASN A 287 -9.85 -3.25 12.63
C ASN A 287 -9.50 -1.91 11.98
N LEU A 288 -8.41 -1.30 12.46
CA LEU A 288 -7.91 -0.03 11.93
C LEU A 288 -7.17 -0.28 10.61
N TYR A 289 -7.65 0.33 9.53
CA TYR A 289 -7.04 0.30 8.21
C TYR A 289 -6.59 1.73 7.84
N MET A 290 -5.31 2.06 7.75
CA MET A 290 -4.15 1.29 8.18
C MET A 290 -3.80 1.59 9.63
N PHE A 291 -3.40 0.57 10.40
CA PHE A 291 -2.70 0.82 11.66
C PHE A 291 -1.27 1.32 11.40
N HIS A 292 -0.61 0.71 10.41
CA HIS A 292 0.65 1.17 9.85
C HIS A 292 0.66 0.86 8.37
N GLY A 293 0.71 1.91 7.54
CA GLY A 293 0.66 1.71 6.10
C GLY A 293 2.03 1.40 5.48
N GLY A 294 3.09 2.14 5.83
CA GLY A 294 4.46 1.91 5.35
C GLY A 294 4.73 2.54 3.99
N THR A 295 5.41 1.81 3.08
CA THR A 295 5.84 2.35 1.77
C THR A 295 5.48 1.41 0.61
N ASN A 296 4.99 1.98 -0.50
CA ASN A 296 4.86 1.32 -1.79
C ASN A 296 6.21 1.23 -2.52
N PHE A 297 7.14 0.44 -1.99
CA PHE A 297 8.48 0.32 -2.59
C PHE A 297 8.43 -0.12 -4.06
N GLY A 298 9.40 0.36 -4.84
CA GLY A 298 9.51 0.02 -6.26
C GLY A 298 8.36 0.56 -7.11
N PHE A 299 7.80 -0.30 -7.95
CA PHE A 299 6.73 0.07 -8.89
C PHE A 299 5.36 -0.38 -8.41
N MET A 300 5.21 -0.67 -7.12
CA MET A 300 4.05 -1.40 -6.60
C MET A 300 2.85 -0.51 -6.24
N SER A 301 3.00 0.81 -6.32
CA SER A 301 1.90 1.76 -6.16
C SER A 301 0.78 1.50 -7.18
N GLY A 302 -0.47 1.48 -6.71
CA GLY A 302 -1.65 1.42 -7.57
C GLY A 302 -2.00 2.74 -8.25
N ALA A 303 -3.21 2.79 -8.82
CA ALA A 303 -3.80 4.00 -9.38
C ALA A 303 -5.31 4.05 -9.11
N PHE A 304 -5.84 5.25 -8.96
CA PHE A 304 -7.25 5.48 -8.70
C PHE A 304 -7.96 6.01 -9.95
N ALA A 305 -9.12 5.47 -10.29
CA ALA A 305 -9.86 5.86 -11.50
C ALA A 305 -11.35 6.16 -11.27
N VAL A 306 -11.94 5.75 -10.14
CA VAL A 306 -13.39 5.91 -9.92
C VAL A 306 -13.72 7.41 -9.77
N GLY A 307 -14.65 7.91 -10.58
CA GLY A 307 -15.03 9.33 -10.57
C GLY A 307 -13.97 10.27 -11.16
N MET A 308 -12.92 9.73 -11.80
CA MET A 308 -11.84 10.52 -12.41
C MET A 308 -11.92 10.45 -13.95
N PRO A 309 -11.55 11.53 -14.67
CA PRO A 309 -11.51 11.51 -16.13
C PRO A 309 -10.43 10.56 -16.69
N ALA A 310 -9.39 10.27 -15.91
CA ALA A 310 -8.36 9.29 -16.21
C ALA A 310 -7.74 8.74 -14.92
N PRO A 311 -7.11 7.55 -14.96
CA PRO A 311 -6.40 7.00 -13.81
C PRO A 311 -5.32 7.95 -13.27
N LYS A 312 -5.36 8.22 -11.97
CA LYS A 312 -4.34 8.98 -11.25
C LYS A 312 -3.44 8.03 -10.44
N PRO A 313 -2.11 8.10 -10.61
CA PRO A 313 -1.20 7.23 -9.87
C PRO A 313 -1.11 7.64 -8.40
N MET A 314 -1.02 6.63 -7.53
CA MET A 314 -0.80 6.83 -6.09
C MET A 314 0.66 7.14 -5.79
N VAL A 315 0.89 7.83 -4.66
CA VAL A 315 2.25 8.16 -4.23
C VAL A 315 3.01 6.94 -3.70
N THR A 316 4.33 7.08 -3.54
CA THR A 316 5.20 6.02 -3.04
C THR A 316 5.02 5.83 -1.53
N SER A 317 4.87 6.92 -0.78
CA SER A 317 4.50 6.84 0.63
C SER A 317 3.14 6.16 0.78
N TYR A 318 3.03 5.28 1.75
CA TYR A 318 1.74 4.77 2.20
C TYR A 318 1.59 5.07 3.70
N ASP A 319 2.02 6.26 4.12
CA ASP A 319 1.86 6.77 5.49
C ASP A 319 0.40 6.65 5.95
N TYR A 320 -0.52 7.00 5.06
CA TYR A 320 -1.98 6.88 5.23
C TYR A 320 -2.55 7.80 6.31
N ASP A 321 -1.76 8.69 6.91
CA ASP A 321 -2.09 9.34 8.19
C ASP A 321 -2.50 8.31 9.25
N ALA A 322 -1.81 7.16 9.26
CA ALA A 322 -2.07 6.06 10.16
C ALA A 322 -1.64 6.38 11.61
N PRO A 323 -2.08 5.59 12.60
CA PRO A 323 -1.52 5.64 13.95
C PRO A 323 0.02 5.55 13.97
N LEU A 324 0.63 4.75 13.09
CA LEU A 324 2.08 4.79 12.87
C LEU A 324 2.42 5.41 11.53
N SER A 325 3.34 6.38 11.52
CA SER A 325 3.83 7.02 10.29
C SER A 325 4.49 6.02 9.33
N GLU A 326 4.83 6.45 8.12
CA GLU A 326 5.60 5.67 7.13
C GLU A 326 6.87 5.03 7.73
N ALA A 327 7.61 5.78 8.56
CA ALA A 327 8.81 5.28 9.23
C ALA A 327 8.53 4.46 10.51
N GLY A 328 7.28 4.39 10.94
CA GLY A 328 6.85 3.70 12.16
C GLY A 328 6.95 4.55 13.43
N ASP A 329 6.91 5.88 13.32
CA ASP A 329 6.87 6.78 14.47
C ASP A 329 5.45 6.81 15.08
N TYR A 330 5.36 7.08 16.38
CA TYR A 330 4.07 7.28 17.05
C TYR A 330 3.47 8.65 16.67
N THR A 331 2.18 8.66 16.36
CA THR A 331 1.43 9.90 16.11
C THR A 331 0.52 10.25 17.29
N THR A 332 -0.06 11.45 17.28
CA THR A 332 -1.13 11.82 18.23
C THR A 332 -2.26 10.79 18.22
N LYS A 333 -2.65 10.31 17.03
CA LYS A 333 -3.69 9.29 16.83
C LYS A 333 -3.34 7.99 17.54
N TYR A 334 -2.07 7.55 17.49
CA TYR A 334 -1.61 6.38 18.24
C TYR A 334 -1.81 6.53 19.75
N HIS A 335 -1.38 7.64 20.33
CA HIS A 335 -1.46 7.84 21.78
C HIS A 335 -2.92 7.89 22.26
N LEU A 336 -3.80 8.57 21.52
CA LEU A 336 -5.22 8.65 21.86
C LEU A 336 -5.92 7.30 21.71
N LEU A 337 -5.65 6.54 20.64
CA LEU A 337 -6.19 5.19 20.46
C LEU A 337 -5.68 4.22 21.52
N ARG A 338 -4.40 4.29 21.87
CA ARG A 338 -3.81 3.49 22.96
C ARG A 338 -4.52 3.77 24.29
N ASN A 339 -4.75 5.04 24.61
CA ASN A 339 -5.46 5.41 25.83
C ASN A 339 -6.90 4.91 25.81
N LEU A 340 -7.62 5.07 24.69
CA LEU A 340 -8.98 4.57 24.54
C LEU A 340 -9.06 3.04 24.70
N PHE A 341 -8.20 2.28 24.02
CA PHE A 341 -8.21 0.83 24.10
C PHE A 341 -7.75 0.30 25.45
N SER A 342 -6.96 1.06 26.23
CA SER A 342 -6.57 0.67 27.59
C SER A 342 -7.79 0.47 28.50
N LEU A 343 -8.89 1.19 28.27
CA LEU A 343 -10.15 1.04 29.01
C LEU A 343 -10.84 -0.31 28.79
N TYR A 344 -10.44 -1.04 27.75
CA TYR A 344 -10.98 -2.34 27.36
C TYR A 344 -10.00 -3.50 27.63
N HIS A 345 -8.88 -3.23 28.31
CA HIS A 345 -7.91 -4.23 28.73
C HIS A 345 -8.00 -4.47 30.25
N THR A 346 -7.81 -5.72 30.65
CA THR A 346 -7.78 -6.14 32.07
C THR A 346 -6.41 -5.98 32.72
N GLN A 347 -5.35 -5.90 31.91
CA GLN A 347 -3.97 -5.70 32.35
C GLN A 347 -3.44 -4.38 31.80
N PRO A 348 -2.47 -3.74 32.49
CA PRO A 348 -1.78 -2.59 31.94
C PRO A 348 -1.22 -2.90 30.55
N LEU A 349 -1.38 -1.95 29.63
CA LEU A 349 -0.78 -2.09 28.30
C LEU A 349 0.75 -2.13 28.42
N PRO A 350 1.45 -2.91 27.57
CA PRO A 350 2.90 -2.95 27.58
C PRO A 350 3.51 -1.56 27.40
N GLU A 351 4.74 -1.41 27.88
CA GLU A 351 5.56 -0.23 27.63
C GLU A 351 5.77 -0.01 26.13
N LEU A 352 5.95 1.25 25.74
CA LEU A 352 6.19 1.62 24.35
C LEU A 352 7.61 1.21 23.95
N PRO A 353 7.77 0.44 22.86
CA PRO A 353 9.08 0.27 22.24
C PRO A 353 9.78 1.61 21.97
N SER A 354 11.09 1.66 22.20
CA SER A 354 11.89 2.84 21.90
C SER A 354 11.78 3.23 20.42
N LEU A 355 11.62 4.53 20.15
CA LEU A 355 11.65 5.04 18.78
C LEU A 355 13.01 4.77 18.14
N ARG A 356 12.98 4.44 16.85
CA ARG A 356 14.19 4.29 16.06
C ARG A 356 14.71 5.66 15.70
N GLU A 357 15.99 5.88 15.94
CA GLU A 357 16.61 7.14 15.56
C GLU A 357 16.76 7.25 14.04
N ARG A 358 16.53 8.47 13.53
CA ARG A 358 16.78 8.87 12.15
C ARG A 358 18.03 9.72 12.08
N ARG A 359 18.62 9.81 10.89
CA ARG A 359 19.78 10.65 10.65
C ARG A 359 19.68 11.34 9.30
N ALA A 360 20.03 12.63 9.25
CA ALA A 360 20.45 13.26 8.00
C ALA A 360 21.94 12.95 7.76
N TYR A 361 22.24 12.25 6.67
CA TYR A 361 23.63 12.10 6.23
C TYR A 361 24.01 13.26 5.30
N GLN A 362 25.29 13.32 4.96
CA GLN A 362 25.80 14.35 4.05
C GLN A 362 25.12 14.26 2.67
N PRO A 363 24.87 15.40 2.00
CA PRO A 363 24.27 15.39 0.67
C PRO A 363 25.07 14.56 -0.32
N VAL A 364 24.37 13.79 -1.15
CA VAL A 364 25.01 13.01 -2.21
C VAL A 364 25.15 13.89 -3.44
N VAL A 365 26.39 14.02 -3.92
CA VAL A 365 26.68 14.66 -5.20
C VAL A 365 26.60 13.60 -6.28
N ILE A 366 25.80 13.86 -7.32
CA ILE A 366 25.79 13.02 -8.53
C ILE A 366 27.07 13.26 -9.30
N GLN A 367 27.84 12.20 -9.52
CA GLN A 367 29.18 12.26 -10.11
C GLN A 367 29.19 11.76 -11.55
N GLN A 368 28.25 10.87 -11.87
CA GLN A 368 28.25 10.10 -13.11
C GLN A 368 26.84 10.03 -13.70
N HIS A 369 26.78 9.98 -15.03
CA HIS A 369 25.55 9.72 -15.77
C HIS A 369 25.76 8.74 -16.92
N LEU A 370 24.68 8.10 -17.34
CA LEU A 370 24.61 7.22 -18.50
C LEU A 370 23.30 7.54 -19.24
N SER A 371 23.36 7.80 -20.55
CA SER A 371 22.15 8.12 -21.31
C SER A 371 21.23 6.90 -21.40
N LEU A 372 19.93 7.12 -21.63
CA LEU A 372 19.01 6.02 -21.92
C LEU A 372 19.49 5.18 -23.12
N TRP A 373 20.01 5.82 -24.17
CA TRP A 373 20.37 5.13 -25.41
C TRP A 373 21.59 4.25 -25.23
N ASP A 374 22.60 4.73 -24.49
CA ASP A 374 23.78 3.93 -24.16
C ASP A 374 23.43 2.78 -23.21
N SER A 375 22.40 2.94 -22.39
CA SER A 375 21.97 1.88 -21.48
C SER A 375 21.28 0.70 -22.18
N LEU A 376 20.79 0.89 -23.40
CA LEU A 376 20.11 -0.17 -24.18
C LEU A 376 21.03 -1.36 -24.47
N HIS A 377 22.36 -1.15 -24.48
CA HIS A 377 23.34 -2.23 -24.61
C HIS A 377 23.29 -3.24 -23.46
N PHE A 378 22.79 -2.83 -22.28
CA PHE A 378 22.64 -3.70 -21.11
C PHE A 378 21.23 -4.27 -20.95
N SER A 379 20.30 -3.86 -21.83
CA SER A 379 18.93 -4.35 -21.86
C SER A 379 18.82 -5.70 -22.58
N ASP A 380 17.72 -6.40 -22.37
CA ASP A 380 17.44 -7.63 -23.13
C ASP A 380 17.24 -7.28 -24.62
N LYS A 381 17.43 -8.26 -25.52
CA LYS A 381 17.30 -8.03 -26.96
C LYS A 381 15.94 -7.40 -27.32
N PRO A 382 15.91 -6.32 -28.12
CA PRO A 382 14.65 -5.69 -28.50
C PRO A 382 13.79 -6.60 -29.38
N MET A 383 12.48 -6.41 -29.28
CA MET A 383 11.50 -7.02 -30.17
C MET A 383 11.28 -6.15 -31.40
N LYS A 384 11.11 -6.76 -32.57
CA LYS A 384 10.59 -6.08 -33.76
C LYS A 384 9.15 -6.46 -33.98
N SER A 385 8.30 -5.50 -34.34
CA SER A 385 6.88 -5.74 -34.59
C SER A 385 6.31 -4.73 -35.59
N VAL A 386 5.48 -5.19 -36.52
CA VAL A 386 4.80 -4.30 -37.49
C VAL A 386 3.83 -3.34 -36.80
N ARG A 387 3.25 -3.74 -35.67
CA ARG A 387 2.32 -2.94 -34.86
C ARG A 387 2.86 -2.70 -33.46
N PRO A 388 2.40 -1.67 -32.74
CA PRO A 388 2.69 -1.53 -31.32
C PRO A 388 2.25 -2.78 -30.54
N VAL A 389 3.02 -3.13 -29.50
CA VAL A 389 2.71 -4.23 -28.58
C VAL A 389 2.77 -3.69 -27.16
N ASN A 390 1.69 -3.87 -26.40
CA ASN A 390 1.65 -3.46 -24.99
C ASN A 390 2.70 -4.23 -24.16
N MET A 391 3.03 -3.70 -22.98
CA MET A 391 4.13 -4.23 -22.18
C MET A 391 3.88 -5.66 -21.68
N GLU A 392 2.63 -6.02 -21.40
CA GLU A 392 2.24 -7.35 -20.95
C GLU A 392 2.41 -8.41 -22.05
N ASN A 393 2.21 -8.07 -23.32
CA ASN A 393 2.34 -8.99 -24.44
C ASN A 393 3.77 -9.11 -25.00
N LEU A 394 4.75 -8.39 -24.42
CA LEU A 394 6.15 -8.53 -24.83
C LEU A 394 6.70 -9.94 -24.50
N PRO A 395 7.55 -10.53 -25.37
CA PRO A 395 8.09 -11.88 -25.19
C PRO A 395 9.27 -11.91 -24.19
N VAL A 396 9.17 -11.16 -23.09
CA VAL A 396 10.18 -11.11 -22.02
C VAL A 396 9.73 -11.90 -20.80
N ASN A 397 10.63 -12.07 -19.83
CA ASN A 397 10.33 -12.70 -18.53
C ASN A 397 9.74 -14.11 -18.68
N ASN A 398 10.41 -15.00 -19.42
CA ASN A 398 9.92 -16.34 -19.74
C ASN A 398 8.55 -16.30 -20.43
N LYS A 399 8.41 -15.37 -21.38
CA LYS A 399 7.16 -15.08 -22.10
C LYS A 399 6.01 -14.58 -21.22
N ASN A 400 6.22 -14.17 -19.97
CA ASN A 400 5.16 -13.64 -19.10
C ASN A 400 4.92 -12.13 -19.24
N GLY A 401 5.60 -11.46 -20.16
CA GLY A 401 5.42 -10.03 -20.36
C GLY A 401 6.25 -9.19 -19.41
N GLN A 402 6.29 -7.89 -19.69
CA GLN A 402 6.88 -6.90 -18.81
C GLN A 402 5.82 -6.39 -17.83
N SER A 403 6.05 -6.54 -16.52
CA SER A 403 5.08 -6.11 -15.51
C SER A 403 5.18 -4.63 -15.15
N TYR A 404 6.39 -4.09 -15.07
CA TYR A 404 6.66 -2.77 -14.47
C TYR A 404 7.73 -2.01 -15.24
N GLY A 405 7.97 -0.75 -14.84
CA GLY A 405 9.02 0.09 -15.39
C GLY A 405 8.59 0.85 -16.65
N TYR A 406 9.50 0.88 -17.63
CA TYR A 406 9.37 1.68 -18.83
C TYR A 406 9.44 0.80 -20.08
N THR A 407 8.81 1.23 -21.17
CA THR A 407 8.91 0.57 -22.47
C THR A 407 9.25 1.60 -23.51
N LEU A 408 10.32 1.37 -24.25
CA LEU A 408 10.72 2.24 -25.34
C LEU A 408 10.23 1.66 -26.66
N TYR A 409 9.53 2.48 -27.44
CA TYR A 409 9.08 2.16 -28.79
C TYR A 409 9.78 3.07 -29.79
N GLU A 410 10.44 2.49 -30.78
CA GLU A 410 11.13 3.24 -31.83
C GLU A 410 10.58 2.87 -33.20
N THR A 411 10.36 3.86 -34.07
CA THR A 411 9.98 3.66 -35.47
C THR A 411 10.65 4.73 -36.35
N THR A 412 10.64 4.51 -37.66
CA THR A 412 11.18 5.48 -38.62
C THR A 412 10.07 6.37 -39.19
N ILE A 413 10.31 7.68 -39.20
CA ILE A 413 9.45 8.67 -39.85
C ILE A 413 10.23 9.42 -40.94
N THR A 414 9.52 9.93 -41.94
CA THR A 414 10.11 10.71 -43.05
C THR A 414 9.45 12.07 -43.26
N SER A 415 8.40 12.37 -42.50
CA SER A 415 7.64 13.62 -42.61
C SER A 415 7.56 14.30 -41.25
N GLU A 416 7.38 15.61 -41.26
CA GLU A 416 6.98 16.41 -40.11
C GLU A 416 5.46 16.31 -39.85
N GLY A 417 4.96 17.09 -38.89
CA GLY A 417 3.52 17.30 -38.69
C GLY A 417 3.01 16.76 -37.35
N THR A 418 1.72 16.43 -37.28
CA THR A 418 1.06 16.11 -36.01
C THR A 418 1.10 14.62 -35.70
N LEU A 419 1.83 14.27 -34.64
CA LEU A 419 1.78 12.96 -33.99
C LEU A 419 0.52 12.91 -33.11
N ASN A 420 -0.35 11.93 -33.32
CA ASN A 420 -1.55 11.70 -32.52
C ASN A 420 -1.52 10.29 -31.92
N SER A 421 -1.64 10.22 -30.59
CA SER A 421 -1.61 8.97 -29.83
C SER A 421 -2.92 8.18 -29.86
N LYS A 422 -4.02 8.78 -30.27
CA LYS A 422 -5.39 8.23 -30.20
C LYS A 422 -5.75 7.68 -28.82
N ASN A 423 -5.22 8.30 -27.76
CA ASN A 423 -5.37 7.83 -26.38
C ASN A 423 -4.84 6.39 -26.13
N ASN A 424 -3.95 5.90 -26.99
CA ASN A 424 -3.36 4.56 -26.90
C ASN A 424 -2.07 4.49 -26.07
N ILE A 425 -1.71 5.58 -25.39
CA ILE A 425 -0.59 5.63 -24.44
C ILE A 425 -1.11 5.37 -23.04
N LYS A 426 -0.54 4.37 -22.37
CA LYS A 426 -0.88 3.98 -20.99
C LYS A 426 0.41 3.86 -20.16
N ASP A 427 0.81 4.86 -19.37
CA ASP A 427 0.04 6.04 -18.96
C ASP A 427 0.60 7.35 -19.51
N ARG A 428 1.92 7.44 -19.67
CA ARG A 428 2.60 8.67 -20.06
C ARG A 428 3.81 8.35 -20.93
N ALA A 429 4.02 9.08 -22.02
CA ALA A 429 5.15 8.92 -22.91
C ALA A 429 5.97 10.20 -23.02
N LEU A 430 7.30 10.07 -22.99
CA LEU A 430 8.19 11.10 -23.51
C LEU A 430 8.49 10.81 -24.98
N VAL A 431 8.38 11.83 -25.82
CA VAL A 431 8.55 11.71 -27.27
C VAL A 431 9.86 12.36 -27.70
N PHE A 432 10.63 11.65 -28.53
CA PHE A 432 11.90 12.10 -29.07
C PHE A 432 11.95 11.92 -30.58
N VAL A 433 12.61 12.83 -31.28
CA VAL A 433 12.99 12.67 -32.69
C VAL A 433 14.51 12.76 -32.78
N ASP A 434 15.14 11.73 -33.34
CA ASP A 434 16.60 11.60 -33.40
C ASP A 434 17.26 11.92 -32.04
N LYS A 435 16.70 11.32 -30.97
CA LYS A 435 17.16 11.47 -29.58
C LYS A 435 16.93 12.86 -28.95
N HIS A 436 16.33 13.82 -29.67
CA HIS A 436 15.98 15.14 -29.14
C HIS A 436 14.56 15.14 -28.57
N PHE A 437 14.39 15.67 -27.36
CA PHE A 437 13.10 15.72 -26.69
C PHE A 437 12.14 16.68 -27.40
N ILE A 438 10.93 16.20 -27.70
CA ILE A 438 9.87 16.97 -28.37
C ILE A 438 8.77 17.36 -27.39
N GLY A 439 8.34 16.44 -26.54
CA GLY A 439 7.22 16.69 -25.64
C GLY A 439 6.73 15.46 -24.90
N VAL A 440 5.61 15.63 -24.20
CA VAL A 440 4.96 14.59 -23.40
C VAL A 440 3.60 14.28 -24.00
N LEU A 441 3.29 13.00 -24.14
CA LEU A 441 1.94 12.52 -24.44
C LEU A 441 1.38 11.80 -23.21
N ASP A 442 0.14 12.12 -22.86
CA ASP A 442 -0.62 11.47 -21.78
C ASP A 442 -2.13 11.60 -22.04
N TYR A 443 -2.96 11.38 -21.02
CA TYR A 443 -4.41 11.47 -21.19
C TYR A 443 -4.92 12.88 -21.53
N LYS A 444 -4.20 13.94 -21.12
CA LYS A 444 -4.54 15.35 -21.38
C LYS A 444 -3.97 15.80 -22.72
N THR A 445 -2.75 15.38 -23.04
CA THR A 445 -2.05 15.77 -24.26
C THR A 445 -1.92 14.57 -25.18
N GLN A 446 -2.81 14.48 -26.17
CA GLN A 446 -2.85 13.35 -27.11
C GLN A 446 -2.18 13.65 -28.46
N GLU A 447 -1.86 14.90 -28.72
CA GLU A 447 -1.21 15.35 -29.95
C GLU A 447 0.07 16.14 -29.66
N LEU A 448 1.07 15.98 -30.52
CA LEU A 448 2.31 16.76 -30.52
C LEU A 448 2.73 17.10 -31.94
N ALA A 449 3.18 18.33 -32.15
CA ALA A 449 3.83 18.73 -33.40
C ALA A 449 5.27 18.18 -33.43
N LEU A 450 5.61 17.46 -34.49
CA LEU A 450 6.97 17.01 -34.77
C LEU A 450 7.65 18.01 -35.71
N PRO A 451 8.91 18.40 -35.43
CA PRO A 451 9.63 19.39 -36.24
C PRO A 451 9.94 18.89 -37.66
N ASP A 452 10.25 19.81 -38.56
CA ASP A 452 10.80 19.49 -39.88
C ASP A 452 12.15 18.75 -39.77
N GLY A 453 12.48 17.94 -40.76
CA GLY A 453 13.77 17.30 -40.87
C GLY A 453 13.92 16.48 -42.14
N LYS A 454 15.15 16.46 -42.66
CA LYS A 454 15.48 15.77 -43.91
C LYS A 454 15.66 14.27 -43.70
N GLY A 455 15.09 13.48 -44.60
CA GLY A 455 15.35 12.04 -44.68
C GLY A 455 14.64 11.19 -43.61
N LYS A 456 15.19 9.99 -43.39
CA LYS A 456 14.68 9.04 -42.38
C LYS A 456 15.16 9.46 -41.00
N ARG A 457 14.21 9.60 -40.07
CA ARG A 457 14.43 10.00 -38.69
C ARG A 457 13.83 8.98 -37.74
N THR A 458 14.43 8.84 -36.56
CA THR A 458 13.94 7.91 -35.54
C THR A 458 12.97 8.64 -34.61
N LEU A 459 11.72 8.19 -34.57
CA LEU A 459 10.75 8.57 -33.56
C LEU A 459 10.83 7.58 -32.40
N SER A 460 11.12 8.06 -31.20
CA SER A 460 11.21 7.24 -29.99
C SER A 460 10.16 7.69 -28.96
N LEU A 461 9.39 6.75 -28.42
CA LEU A 461 8.42 6.97 -27.35
C LEU A 461 8.84 6.16 -26.12
N LEU A 462 9.31 6.83 -25.08
CA LEU A 462 9.57 6.21 -23.78
C LEU A 462 8.30 6.25 -22.93
N VAL A 463 7.58 5.14 -22.90
CA VAL A 463 6.31 5.00 -22.17
C VAL A 463 6.56 4.51 -20.75
N GLU A 464 5.98 5.20 -19.77
CA GLU A 464 6.00 4.85 -18.37
C GLU A 464 4.68 4.19 -17.94
N ASN A 465 4.79 3.04 -17.27
CA ASN A 465 3.72 2.49 -16.46
C ASN A 465 3.72 3.20 -15.10
N CYS A 466 2.72 4.05 -14.84
CA CYS A 466 2.60 4.83 -13.60
C CYS A 466 1.92 4.07 -12.45
N GLY A 467 1.43 2.85 -12.70
CA GLY A 467 0.64 2.04 -11.76
C GLY A 467 -0.68 1.64 -12.41
N ARG A 468 -1.05 0.36 -12.30
CA ARG A 468 -2.35 -0.15 -12.74
C ARG A 468 -3.43 0.22 -11.74
N VAL A 469 -4.62 0.53 -12.26
CA VAL A 469 -5.79 0.77 -11.41
C VAL A 469 -6.03 -0.44 -10.52
N ASN A 470 -6.26 -0.18 -9.24
CA ASN A 470 -6.42 -1.22 -8.23
C ASN A 470 -7.86 -1.39 -7.75
N TYR A 471 -8.79 -0.51 -8.14
CA TYR A 471 -10.18 -0.55 -7.69
C TYR A 471 -11.16 -0.19 -8.81
N GLY A 472 -12.35 -0.79 -8.78
CA GLY A 472 -13.42 -0.56 -9.75
C GLY A 472 -13.49 -1.59 -10.88
N LYS A 473 -14.27 -1.28 -11.92
CA LYS A 473 -14.66 -2.25 -12.97
C LYS A 473 -13.71 -2.31 -14.17
N THR A 474 -12.73 -1.42 -14.25
CA THR A 474 -11.80 -1.25 -15.38
C THR A 474 -10.46 -1.98 -15.19
N LEU A 475 -10.39 -2.93 -14.24
CA LEU A 475 -9.17 -3.72 -13.97
C LEU A 475 -8.67 -4.47 -15.21
N ASP A 476 -9.60 -5.00 -16.01
CA ASP A 476 -9.32 -5.79 -17.23
C ASP A 476 -8.70 -4.94 -18.36
N GLU A 477 -8.82 -3.61 -18.26
CA GLU A 477 -8.37 -2.63 -19.26
C GLU A 477 -6.98 -2.08 -18.95
N GLN A 478 -6.34 -2.52 -17.86
CA GLN A 478 -5.09 -1.96 -17.33
C GLN A 478 -3.82 -2.45 -18.05
N ARG A 479 -3.90 -2.72 -19.35
CA ARG A 479 -2.70 -2.95 -20.18
C ARG A 479 -1.93 -1.64 -20.30
N LYS A 480 -0.60 -1.73 -20.32
CA LYS A 480 0.31 -0.58 -20.24
C LYS A 480 1.27 -0.55 -21.43
N GLY A 481 1.94 0.58 -21.65
CA GLY A 481 2.72 0.83 -22.86
C GLY A 481 1.86 1.44 -23.98
N LEU A 482 2.14 1.06 -25.23
CA LEU A 482 1.28 1.37 -26.37
C LEU A 482 0.25 0.25 -26.56
N VAL A 483 -1.02 0.56 -26.29
CA VAL A 483 -2.13 -0.42 -26.34
C VAL A 483 -2.85 -0.46 -27.69
N GLY A 484 -2.43 0.38 -28.63
CA GLY A 484 -3.03 0.50 -29.95
C GLY A 484 -2.17 1.35 -30.89
N ASP A 485 -2.71 1.58 -32.08
CA ASP A 485 -2.06 2.31 -33.15
C ASP A 485 -1.89 3.81 -32.83
N ILE A 486 -0.76 4.38 -33.26
CA ILE A 486 -0.49 5.83 -33.21
C ILE A 486 -0.28 6.36 -34.64
N GLU A 487 -0.53 7.64 -34.86
CA GLU A 487 -0.56 8.22 -36.20
C GLU A 487 0.33 9.45 -36.33
N LEU A 488 0.93 9.63 -37.50
CA LEU A 488 1.54 10.87 -37.94
C LEU A 488 0.79 11.37 -39.17
N ASN A 489 0.22 12.58 -39.10
CA ASN A 489 -0.60 13.14 -40.18
C ASN A 489 -1.72 12.20 -40.65
N LYS A 490 -2.44 11.60 -39.70
CA LYS A 490 -3.52 10.62 -39.94
C LYS A 490 -3.07 9.33 -40.65
N ARG A 491 -1.75 9.09 -40.76
CA ARG A 491 -1.18 7.84 -41.27
C ARG A 491 -0.67 7.03 -40.11
N VAL A 492 -1.04 5.76 -40.07
CA VAL A 492 -0.66 4.89 -38.97
C VAL A 492 0.81 4.52 -39.05
N LEU A 493 1.52 4.65 -37.92
CA LEU A 493 2.91 4.25 -37.80
C LEU A 493 3.04 2.74 -37.66
N ARG A 494 4.13 2.20 -38.20
CA ARG A 494 4.41 0.76 -38.31
C ARG A 494 5.88 0.47 -38.00
N ASP A 495 6.23 -0.81 -37.98
CA ASP A 495 7.61 -1.30 -37.91
C ASP A 495 8.38 -0.78 -36.69
N PHE A 496 7.85 -1.13 -35.52
CA PHE A 496 8.41 -0.78 -34.22
C PHE A 496 9.55 -1.69 -33.80
N ILE A 497 10.60 -1.09 -33.25
CA ILE A 497 11.59 -1.72 -32.38
C ILE A 497 11.20 -1.41 -30.94
N ILE A 498 11.05 -2.42 -30.10
CA ILE A 498 10.50 -2.29 -28.74
C ILE A 498 11.51 -2.83 -27.72
N HIS A 499 11.94 -1.96 -26.80
CA HIS A 499 12.85 -2.31 -25.72
C HIS A 499 12.11 -2.36 -24.38
N SER A 500 12.32 -3.46 -23.65
CA SER A 500 11.77 -3.64 -22.30
C SER A 500 12.74 -3.11 -21.24
N LEU A 501 12.31 -2.12 -20.46
CA LEU A 501 13.10 -1.51 -19.40
C LEU A 501 12.41 -1.73 -18.04
N SER A 502 12.38 -3.00 -17.64
CA SER A 502 11.70 -3.45 -16.41
C SER A 502 12.39 -3.01 -15.10
N MET A 503 13.60 -2.46 -15.19
CA MET A 503 14.47 -2.11 -14.05
C MET A 503 14.63 -3.24 -13.03
N LYS A 504 14.68 -4.48 -13.51
CA LYS A 504 14.96 -5.65 -12.68
C LYS A 504 16.35 -5.55 -12.05
N PRO A 505 16.58 -6.20 -10.88
CA PRO A 505 17.89 -6.22 -10.25
C PRO A 505 19.02 -6.64 -11.20
N GLY A 506 18.79 -7.63 -12.07
CA GLY A 506 19.80 -8.04 -13.05
C GLY A 506 20.17 -6.96 -14.07
N PHE A 507 19.20 -6.14 -14.52
CA PHE A 507 19.46 -5.01 -15.41
C PHE A 507 20.19 -3.89 -14.66
N VAL A 508 19.71 -3.51 -13.47
CA VAL A 508 20.31 -2.46 -12.63
C VAL A 508 21.76 -2.82 -12.28
N ASN A 509 22.02 -4.06 -11.87
CA ASN A 509 23.38 -4.52 -11.55
C ASN A 509 24.31 -4.45 -12.78
N ARG A 510 23.85 -4.84 -13.97
CA ARG A 510 24.64 -4.72 -15.22
C ARG A 510 24.95 -3.27 -15.55
N LEU A 511 23.98 -2.38 -15.36
CA LEU A 511 24.13 -0.95 -15.60
C LEU A 511 25.16 -0.34 -14.63
N GLU A 512 25.03 -0.65 -13.34
CA GLU A 512 25.92 -0.20 -12.28
C GLU A 512 27.36 -0.74 -12.44
N SER A 513 27.54 -1.96 -12.94
CA SER A 513 28.86 -2.57 -13.19
C SER A 513 29.41 -2.35 -14.60
N SER A 514 28.70 -1.59 -15.45
CA SER A 514 29.05 -1.46 -16.87
C SER A 514 30.41 -0.83 -17.15
N GLY A 515 30.90 0.06 -16.28
CA GLY A 515 32.10 0.86 -16.54
C GLY A 515 31.91 1.95 -17.61
N HIS A 516 30.71 2.07 -18.20
CA HIS A 516 30.39 3.02 -19.28
C HIS A 516 29.85 4.37 -18.77
N TRP A 517 30.05 4.65 -17.49
CA TRP A 517 29.56 5.86 -16.84
C TRP A 517 30.40 7.09 -17.21
N THR A 518 29.74 8.14 -17.67
CA THR A 518 30.39 9.41 -18.05
C THR A 518 30.40 10.37 -16.86
N SER A 519 31.51 11.09 -16.67
CA SER A 519 31.62 12.11 -15.62
C SER A 519 30.71 13.31 -15.91
N MET A 520 30.07 13.84 -14.87
CA MET A 520 29.16 15.00 -14.90
C MET A 520 29.82 16.36 -15.26
N ARG A 521 31.03 16.36 -15.83
CA ARG A 521 31.68 17.58 -16.36
C ARG A 521 30.96 18.13 -17.61
N GLN A 522 30.12 17.33 -18.26
CA GLN A 522 29.29 17.71 -19.40
C GLN A 522 27.82 17.88 -19.00
N ARG A 523 27.02 18.60 -19.80
CA ARG A 523 25.57 18.65 -19.59
C ARG A 523 25.00 17.24 -19.77
N PRO A 524 24.33 16.66 -18.75
CA PRO A 524 23.82 15.30 -18.86
C PRO A 524 22.70 15.22 -19.89
N SER A 525 22.66 14.08 -20.59
CA SER A 525 21.55 13.74 -21.48
C SER A 525 20.37 13.18 -20.67
N PHE A 526 19.17 13.66 -21.00
CA PHE A 526 17.92 13.14 -20.45
C PHE A 526 17.08 12.54 -21.56
N PRO A 527 16.36 11.44 -21.30
CA PRO A 527 16.33 10.62 -20.08
C PRO A 527 17.65 9.87 -19.87
N GLY A 528 17.98 9.59 -18.62
CA GLY A 528 19.25 8.97 -18.26
C GLY A 528 19.28 8.39 -16.86
N PHE A 529 20.35 7.66 -16.58
CA PHE A 529 20.67 7.09 -15.29
C PHE A 529 21.76 7.94 -14.65
N PHE A 530 21.66 8.16 -13.36
CA PHE A 530 22.58 8.99 -12.60
C PHE A 530 23.06 8.23 -11.38
N GLN A 531 24.34 8.39 -11.04
CA GLN A 531 24.95 7.69 -9.93
C GLN A 531 25.73 8.65 -9.01
N GLY A 532 25.59 8.40 -7.71
CA GLY A 532 26.38 9.02 -6.66
C GLY A 532 26.69 8.01 -5.54
N ARG A 533 27.48 8.45 -4.57
CA ARG A 533 27.83 7.65 -3.39
C ARG A 533 27.43 8.37 -2.11
N LEU A 534 26.75 7.65 -1.24
CA LEU A 534 26.43 8.06 0.13
C LEU A 534 27.42 7.40 1.09
N TYR A 535 28.21 8.19 1.81
CA TYR A 535 29.09 7.67 2.85
C TYR A 535 28.41 7.66 4.22
N VAL A 536 28.36 6.49 4.86
CA VAL A 536 27.76 6.27 6.18
C VAL A 536 28.86 5.95 7.20
N ASN A 537 29.18 6.91 8.06
CA ASN A 537 30.33 6.82 8.98
C ASN A 537 30.09 5.97 10.25
N SER A 538 28.85 5.66 10.61
CA SER A 538 28.49 4.88 11.80
C SER A 538 27.48 3.78 11.49
N PHE A 539 26.87 3.18 12.52
CA PHE A 539 25.75 2.28 12.33
C PHE A 539 24.63 2.96 11.51
N PRO A 540 24.12 2.30 10.45
CA PRO A 540 23.10 2.89 9.61
C PRO A 540 21.75 3.08 10.33
N LYS A 541 21.21 4.28 10.19
CA LYS A 541 19.91 4.75 10.67
C LYS A 541 19.00 5.13 9.50
N ASP A 542 17.71 5.13 9.76
CA ASP A 542 16.68 5.57 8.81
C ASP A 542 16.93 7.01 8.35
N THR A 543 16.60 7.30 7.10
CA THR A 543 16.69 8.64 6.53
C THR A 543 15.65 8.86 5.43
N PHE A 544 15.59 10.09 4.89
CA PHE A 544 14.71 10.45 3.80
C PHE A 544 15.49 11.19 2.72
N ILE A 545 15.33 10.78 1.46
CA ILE A 545 15.96 11.42 0.32
C ILE A 545 15.02 12.48 -0.26
N LYS A 546 15.48 13.73 -0.32
CA LYS A 546 14.87 14.80 -1.12
C LYS A 546 15.67 15.00 -2.40
N LEU A 547 14.98 15.21 -3.52
CA LEU A 547 15.58 15.44 -4.84
C LEU A 547 15.25 16.85 -5.34
N PRO A 548 15.73 17.93 -4.69
CA PRO A 548 15.46 19.30 -5.12
C PRO A 548 15.93 19.50 -6.55
N GLY A 549 15.10 20.17 -7.36
CA GLY A 549 15.39 20.42 -8.76
C GLY A 549 15.15 19.23 -9.68
N TRP A 550 14.94 17.99 -9.21
CA TRP A 550 14.58 16.86 -10.07
C TRP A 550 13.07 16.82 -10.31
N CYS A 551 12.64 16.41 -11.51
CA CYS A 551 11.22 16.36 -11.83
C CYS A 551 10.56 15.02 -11.56
N LYS A 552 10.98 13.93 -12.22
CA LYS A 552 10.30 12.63 -12.11
C LYS A 552 11.24 11.47 -12.40
N GLY A 553 11.14 10.43 -11.61
CA GLY A 553 11.92 9.21 -11.79
C GLY A 553 11.73 8.21 -10.67
N VAL A 554 12.72 7.33 -10.52
CA VAL A 554 12.81 6.36 -9.42
C VAL A 554 14.19 6.41 -8.79
N VAL A 555 14.30 6.02 -7.52
CA VAL A 555 15.59 5.99 -6.80
C VAL A 555 15.90 4.59 -6.33
N PHE A 556 17.15 4.19 -6.49
CA PHE A 556 17.73 2.97 -5.97
C PHE A 556 18.82 3.30 -4.96
N ILE A 557 18.84 2.52 -3.87
CA ILE A 557 19.93 2.52 -2.89
C ILE A 557 20.44 1.09 -2.75
N ASN A 558 21.72 0.84 -3.04
CA ASN A 558 22.32 -0.50 -2.98
C ASN A 558 21.48 -1.56 -3.74
N GLY A 559 21.02 -1.21 -4.95
CA GLY A 559 20.15 -2.05 -5.79
C GLY A 559 18.70 -2.22 -5.30
N LYS A 560 18.30 -1.60 -4.17
CA LYS A 560 16.92 -1.60 -3.67
C LYS A 560 16.14 -0.42 -4.25
N ASN A 561 15.05 -0.70 -4.96
CA ASN A 561 14.18 0.33 -5.53
C ASN A 561 13.30 0.95 -4.43
N LEU A 562 13.57 2.21 -4.08
CA LEU A 562 12.82 2.97 -3.08
C LEU A 562 11.41 3.34 -3.57
N GLY A 563 11.24 3.46 -4.89
CA GLY A 563 10.00 3.85 -5.53
C GLY A 563 10.12 5.15 -6.31
N ARG A 564 8.97 5.73 -6.62
CA ARG A 564 8.81 6.86 -7.55
C ARG A 564 8.88 8.19 -6.82
N TYR A 565 9.52 9.18 -7.41
CA TYR A 565 9.38 10.58 -7.00
C TYR A 565 8.79 11.41 -8.14
N TRP A 566 8.03 12.44 -7.79
CA TRP A 566 7.52 13.41 -8.74
C TRP A 566 7.37 14.78 -8.07
N SER A 567 7.95 15.81 -8.66
CA SER A 567 7.97 17.18 -8.15
C SER A 567 6.60 17.80 -7.91
N ILE A 568 5.53 17.28 -8.56
CA ILE A 568 4.16 17.79 -8.39
C ILE A 568 3.56 17.50 -7.00
N GLY A 569 4.23 16.68 -6.17
CA GLY A 569 3.77 16.38 -4.82
C GLY A 569 2.52 15.49 -4.75
N PRO A 570 1.92 15.31 -3.57
CA PRO A 570 2.27 15.98 -2.31
C PRO A 570 3.59 15.45 -1.71
N GLN A 571 3.95 14.20 -1.98
CA GLN A 571 5.19 13.60 -1.49
C GLN A 571 6.44 14.26 -2.10
N GLN A 572 7.36 14.73 -1.25
CA GLN A 572 8.61 15.38 -1.68
C GLN A 572 9.88 14.64 -1.24
N THR A 573 9.75 13.56 -0.45
CA THR A 573 10.88 12.75 0.00
C THR A 573 10.57 11.25 -0.11
N LEU A 574 11.63 10.45 -0.29
CA LEU A 574 11.55 8.99 -0.30
C LEU A 574 12.17 8.42 0.97
N TYR A 575 11.44 7.56 1.68
CA TYR A 575 11.93 6.86 2.85
C TYR A 575 13.06 5.87 2.50
N VAL A 576 14.14 5.91 3.28
CA VAL A 576 15.28 4.98 3.20
C VAL A 576 15.39 4.23 4.53
N PRO A 577 15.04 2.94 4.55
CA PRO A 577 15.26 2.10 5.71
C PRO A 577 16.76 1.92 6.00
N GLY A 578 17.17 2.13 7.25
CA GLY A 578 18.52 1.86 7.74
C GLY A 578 19.05 0.46 7.38
N PRO A 579 18.26 -0.63 7.44
CA PRO A 579 18.65 -1.97 7.00
C PRO A 579 19.00 -2.10 5.51
N TRP A 580 18.69 -1.10 4.67
CA TRP A 580 19.10 -1.07 3.27
C TRP A 580 20.41 -0.29 3.06
N LEU A 581 20.92 0.30 4.13
CA LEU A 581 22.21 0.98 4.20
C LEU A 581 23.23 0.10 4.91
N HIS A 582 24.51 0.37 4.64
CA HIS A 582 25.66 -0.31 5.21
C HIS A 582 26.66 0.73 5.68
N ARG A 583 27.56 0.40 6.62
CA ARG A 583 28.66 1.30 6.98
C ARG A 583 29.62 1.44 5.79
N GLY A 584 30.09 2.65 5.54
CA GLY A 584 30.94 2.98 4.39
C GLY A 584 30.14 3.47 3.18
N ASP A 585 30.60 3.12 1.99
CA ASP A 585 30.00 3.56 0.73
C ASP A 585 28.68 2.85 0.45
N ASN A 586 27.66 3.63 0.12
CA ASN A 586 26.36 3.17 -0.35
C ASN A 586 26.10 3.75 -1.73
N GLN A 587 25.73 2.91 -2.67
CA GLN A 587 25.48 3.32 -4.05
C GLN A 587 24.07 3.90 -4.15
N VAL A 588 23.98 5.13 -4.64
CA VAL A 588 22.71 5.76 -5.00
C VAL A 588 22.65 5.84 -6.52
N SER A 589 21.63 5.22 -7.12
CA SER A 589 21.37 5.31 -8.55
C SER A 589 19.94 5.78 -8.81
N THR A 590 19.73 6.61 -9.82
CA THR A 590 18.39 7.09 -10.20
C THR A 590 18.26 7.12 -11.72
N PRO A 591 17.36 6.30 -12.30
CA PRO A 591 16.77 6.59 -13.60
C PRO A 591 15.91 7.85 -13.45
N SER A 592 16.35 8.95 -14.06
CA SER A 592 15.54 10.16 -14.21
C SER A 592 15.01 10.24 -15.62
N VAL A 593 13.69 10.37 -15.70
CA VAL A 593 12.95 10.30 -16.95
C VAL A 593 12.88 11.70 -17.57
N THR A 594 12.84 12.75 -16.75
CA THR A 594 12.85 14.15 -17.20
C THR A 594 14.02 14.92 -16.61
N SER A 595 14.34 16.06 -17.23
CA SER A 595 15.35 16.99 -16.72
C SER A 595 15.01 17.50 -15.32
N THR A 596 15.90 18.33 -14.81
CA THR A 596 15.59 19.24 -13.72
C THR A 596 14.38 20.12 -14.04
N CYS A 597 13.56 20.42 -13.04
CA CYS A 597 12.39 21.29 -13.16
C CYS A 597 12.88 22.74 -13.28
N ALA A 598 12.93 23.24 -14.52
CA ALA A 598 13.47 24.53 -14.90
C ALA A 598 14.96 24.72 -14.53
N TYR A 599 15.85 24.65 -15.51
CA TYR A 599 17.18 25.22 -15.39
C TYR A 599 17.21 26.54 -16.16
N HIS A 600 17.13 27.66 -15.43
CA HIS A 600 17.67 28.93 -15.92
C HIS A 600 19.20 28.88 -15.76
N SER A 601 19.94 29.47 -16.69
CA SER A 601 21.41 29.52 -16.65
C SER A 601 21.89 30.31 -15.43
N GLY A 602 22.28 29.62 -14.35
CA GLY A 602 22.94 30.25 -13.20
C GLY A 602 22.83 29.52 -11.86
N ASP A 603 21.87 28.60 -11.68
CA ASP A 603 21.64 27.98 -10.36
C ASP A 603 22.57 26.78 -10.06
N PRO A 604 23.00 26.58 -8.79
CA PRO A 604 23.81 25.43 -8.39
C PRO A 604 23.05 24.10 -8.55
N TRP A 605 23.75 23.10 -9.09
CA TRP A 605 23.23 21.77 -9.47
C TRP A 605 22.54 21.00 -8.34
N PRO A 606 21.50 20.21 -8.66
CA PRO A 606 20.63 19.60 -7.67
C PRO A 606 21.41 18.60 -6.81
N LYS A 607 21.45 18.86 -5.50
CA LYS A 607 22.01 17.98 -4.47
C LYS A 607 20.96 16.98 -4.03
N LEU A 608 21.31 15.72 -3.81
CA LEU A 608 20.46 14.83 -3.01
C LEU A 608 20.58 15.29 -1.56
N VAL A 609 19.56 15.99 -1.07
CA VAL A 609 19.54 16.51 0.31
C VAL A 609 18.77 15.55 1.17
N GLN A 610 19.35 15.11 2.27
CA GLN A 610 18.64 14.30 3.26
C GLN A 610 18.17 15.18 4.40
N TYR A 611 16.92 15.01 4.82
CA TYR A 611 16.30 15.86 5.83
C TYR A 611 15.80 15.06 7.04
N PHE A 612 15.77 15.73 8.19
CA PHE A 612 15.16 15.24 9.43
C PHE A 612 13.65 15.46 9.37
N GLY A 613 12.87 14.38 9.24
CA GLY A 613 11.42 14.42 9.44
C GLY A 613 11.06 14.49 10.93
N GLY A 614 11.35 15.60 11.59
CA GLY A 614 10.81 15.91 12.92
C GLY A 614 9.49 16.66 12.74
N LEU A 615 8.36 15.97 13.01
CA LEU A 615 6.97 16.43 12.88
C LEU A 615 6.61 16.88 11.44
N CYS A 616 5.42 16.48 10.96
CA CYS A 616 4.79 17.20 9.87
C CYS A 616 4.83 18.69 10.22
N PRO A 617 5.43 19.57 9.39
CA PRO A 617 5.00 20.95 9.44
C PRO A 617 3.55 20.93 8.97
N SER A 618 2.65 21.29 9.87
CA SER A 618 1.33 21.77 9.52
C SER A 618 1.50 22.76 8.37
N PHE A 619 1.08 22.35 7.17
CA PHE A 619 0.88 23.23 6.03
C PHE A 619 -0.59 23.25 5.69
#